data_AF-A0A9D4G2A8-F1
#
_entry.id   AF-A0A9D4G2A8-F1
#
_cell.length_a   1.000
_cell.length_b   1.000
_cell.length_c   1.000
_cell.angle_alpha   90.00
_cell.angle_beta   90.00
_cell.angle_gamma   90.00
#
_symmetry.space_group_name_H-M   'P 1'
#
loop_
_entity.id
_entity.type
_entity.pdbx_description
1 polymer ?
#
loop_
_entity_poly.entity_id
_entity_poly.type
_entity_poly.pdbx_seq_one_letter_code
_entity_poly.pdbx_strand_id
1 'polypeptide(L)'
;MEFEAPPCNKQRDGNSCGVFALMTAECLVRKKHPTMLRQPHVLVFRDYVRRRLLFHGVRQTYLCDSLHCKDPHGIIEWIACDVCKRWLHEVYVSQPLSQDEDSFVCDVCIAQYS
;
A
#
# COMPACT_ATOMS: atom_id res chain seq x y z
N MET A 1 -25.13 -6.11 -17.58
CA MET A 1 -23.97 -7.02 -17.70
C MET A 1 -23.74 -7.56 -16.31
N GLU A 2 -24.20 -8.78 -16.03
CA GLU A 2 -23.95 -9.42 -14.75
C GLU A 2 -22.48 -9.80 -14.68
N PHE A 3 -21.78 -9.29 -13.68
CA PHE A 3 -20.38 -9.65 -13.45
C PHE A 3 -20.37 -10.97 -12.70
N GLU A 4 -20.30 -12.08 -13.44
CA GLU A 4 -20.17 -13.39 -12.83
C GLU A 4 -18.75 -13.54 -12.29
N ALA A 5 -18.63 -13.84 -10.99
CA ALA A 5 -17.33 -14.00 -10.37
C ALA A 5 -16.57 -15.17 -11.02
N PRO A 6 -15.30 -15.00 -11.41
CA PRO A 6 -14.55 -16.07 -12.04
C PRO A 6 -14.41 -17.26 -11.08
N PRO A 7 -14.49 -18.50 -11.59
CA PRO A 7 -14.37 -19.69 -10.76
C PRO A 7 -13.04 -19.69 -9.99
N CYS A 8 -13.12 -19.79 -8.66
CA CYS A 8 -11.98 -19.80 -7.76
C CYS A 8 -12.06 -20.98 -6.78
N ASN A 9 -10.90 -21.48 -6.35
CA ASN A 9 -10.87 -22.50 -5.31
C ASN A 9 -11.25 -21.90 -3.96
N LYS A 10 -11.98 -22.67 -3.16
CA LYS A 10 -12.42 -22.24 -1.82
C LYS A 10 -11.29 -22.38 -0.80
N GLN A 11 -11.15 -21.37 0.06
CA GLN A 11 -10.35 -21.49 1.28
C GLN A 11 -10.89 -22.61 2.17
N ARG A 12 -10.01 -23.25 2.94
CA ARG A 12 -10.35 -24.35 3.86
C ARG A 12 -10.01 -24.05 5.33
N ASP A 13 -9.66 -22.80 5.64
CA ASP A 13 -9.38 -22.34 6.99
C ASP A 13 -10.04 -20.97 7.25
N GLY A 14 -9.92 -20.48 8.49
CA GLY A 14 -10.50 -19.20 8.91
C GLY A 14 -9.54 -18.00 8.84
N ASN A 15 -8.32 -18.14 8.28
CA ASN A 15 -7.30 -17.08 8.33
C ASN A 15 -6.60 -16.79 6.99
N SER A 16 -7.00 -17.47 5.92
CA SER A 16 -6.39 -17.34 4.61
C SER A 16 -7.21 -16.52 3.61
N CYS A 17 -8.36 -15.98 4.01
CA CYS A 17 -9.26 -15.24 3.11
C CYS A 17 -8.54 -14.10 2.38
N GLY A 18 -7.77 -13.28 3.11
CA GLY A 18 -6.97 -12.20 2.52
C GLY A 18 -5.89 -12.70 1.57
N VAL A 19 -5.27 -13.85 1.87
CA VAL A 19 -4.27 -14.46 0.98
C VAL A 19 -4.93 -14.96 -0.30
N PHE A 20 -6.12 -15.57 -0.22
CA PHE A 20 -6.89 -15.98 -1.40
C PHE A 20 -7.31 -14.79 -2.27
N ALA A 21 -7.70 -13.67 -1.66
CA ALA A 21 -7.99 -12.44 -2.39
C ALA A 21 -6.76 -11.95 -3.15
N LEU A 22 -5.60 -11.85 -2.49
CA LEU A 22 -4.36 -11.38 -3.12
C LEU A 22 -3.84 -12.34 -4.20
N MET A 23 -3.87 -13.65 -3.95
CA MET A 23 -3.51 -14.66 -4.94
C MET A 23 -4.39 -14.54 -6.18
N THR A 24 -5.70 -14.39 -5.99
CA THR A 24 -6.67 -14.24 -7.09
C THR A 24 -6.38 -12.98 -7.89
N ALA A 25 -6.17 -11.85 -7.22
CA ALA A 25 -5.80 -10.59 -7.88
C ALA A 25 -4.51 -10.73 -8.71
N GLU A 26 -3.47 -11.34 -8.16
CA GLU A 26 -2.21 -11.60 -8.86
C GLU A 26 -2.42 -12.48 -10.10
N CYS A 27 -3.24 -13.53 -10.00
CA CYS A 27 -3.60 -14.37 -11.15
C CYS A 27 -4.29 -13.58 -12.25
N LEU A 28 -5.29 -12.76 -11.90
CA LEU A 28 -6.04 -11.94 -12.86
C LEU A 28 -5.14 -10.93 -13.57
N VAL A 29 -4.29 -10.21 -12.82
CA VAL A 29 -3.31 -9.26 -13.38
C VAL A 29 -2.35 -9.96 -14.35
N ARG A 30 -1.94 -11.19 -14.04
CA ARG A 30 -1.06 -12.01 -14.89
C ARG A 30 -1.78 -12.77 -16.00
N LYS A 31 -3.09 -12.56 -16.19
CA LYS A 31 -3.94 -13.30 -17.15
C LYS A 31 -3.82 -14.81 -16.98
N LYS A 32 -3.78 -15.27 -15.72
CA LYS A 32 -3.77 -16.69 -15.32
C LYS A 32 -5.11 -17.04 -14.68
N HIS A 33 -5.50 -18.31 -14.79
CA HIS A 33 -6.80 -18.76 -14.32
C HIS A 33 -6.80 -19.02 -12.79
N PRO A 34 -7.69 -18.41 -11.98
CA PRO A 34 -7.66 -18.52 -10.51
C PRO A 34 -7.80 -19.94 -9.95
N THR A 35 -8.36 -20.89 -10.70
CA THR A 35 -8.48 -22.30 -10.27
C THR A 35 -7.13 -23.01 -10.07
N MET A 36 -6.01 -22.43 -10.52
CA MET A 36 -4.68 -22.96 -10.22
C MET A 36 -4.24 -22.70 -8.77
N LEU A 37 -4.88 -21.77 -8.07
CA LEU A 37 -4.53 -21.36 -6.70
C LEU A 37 -5.17 -22.30 -5.69
N ARG A 38 -4.39 -22.89 -4.78
CA ARG A 38 -4.90 -23.87 -3.81
C ARG A 38 -4.45 -23.52 -2.41
N GLN A 39 -5.13 -24.07 -1.40
CA GLN A 39 -4.79 -23.91 0.02
C GLN A 39 -3.29 -24.14 0.32
N PRO A 40 -2.57 -25.14 -0.25
CA PRO A 40 -1.14 -25.31 0.01
C PRO A 40 -0.26 -24.15 -0.46
N HIS A 41 -0.73 -23.32 -1.40
CA HIS A 41 0.04 -22.18 -1.91
C HIS A 41 0.01 -20.99 -0.95
N VAL A 42 -0.89 -20.97 0.05
CA VAL A 42 -1.04 -19.84 0.98
C VAL A 42 0.26 -19.49 1.68
N LEU A 43 0.99 -20.48 2.21
CA LEU A 43 2.22 -20.23 2.97
C LEU A 43 3.33 -19.66 2.07
N VAL A 44 3.47 -20.22 0.87
CA VAL A 44 4.44 -19.74 -0.13
C VAL A 44 4.09 -18.32 -0.57
N PHE A 45 2.81 -18.03 -0.77
CA PHE A 45 2.36 -16.69 -1.17
C PHE A 45 2.52 -15.66 -0.05
N ARG A 46 2.30 -16.04 1.22
CA ARG A 46 2.59 -15.17 2.37
C ARG A 46 4.07 -14.78 2.41
N ASP A 47 4.98 -15.72 2.22
CA ASP A 47 6.41 -15.45 2.17
C ASP A 47 6.78 -14.57 0.96
N TYR A 48 6.22 -14.84 -0.22
CA TYR A 48 6.37 -14.00 -1.41
C TYR A 48 5.95 -12.54 -1.16
N VAL A 49 4.75 -12.32 -0.59
CA VAL A 49 4.26 -10.97 -0.26
C VAL A 49 5.15 -10.31 0.79
N ARG A 50 5.52 -11.04 1.85
CA ARG A 50 6.42 -10.53 2.91
C ARG A 50 7.74 -10.03 2.32
N ARG A 51 8.41 -10.82 1.47
CA ARG A 51 9.68 -10.42 0.84
C ARG A 51 9.52 -9.17 -0.02
N ARG A 52 8.44 -9.08 -0.80
CA ARG A 52 8.16 -7.90 -1.64
C ARG A 52 7.92 -6.65 -0.79
N LEU A 53 7.15 -6.76 0.29
CA LEU A 53 6.90 -5.63 1.20
C LEU A 53 8.17 -5.18 1.90
N LEU A 54 9.02 -6.11 2.36
CA LEU A 54 10.29 -5.75 3.00
C LEU A 54 11.30 -5.12 2.04
N PHE A 55 11.28 -5.52 0.76
CA PHE A 55 12.25 -5.04 -0.22
C PHE A 55 11.81 -3.76 -0.96
N HIS A 56 10.52 -3.65 -1.27
CA HIS A 56 9.96 -2.52 -2.04
C HIS A 56 9.12 -1.56 -1.21
N GLY A 57 8.76 -1.93 0.03
CA GLY A 57 8.06 -1.02 0.92
C GLY A 57 8.92 0.19 1.23
N VAL A 58 8.29 1.36 1.27
CA VAL A 58 8.92 2.54 1.87
C VAL A 58 9.28 2.16 3.30
N ARG A 59 10.57 2.27 3.65
CA ARG A 59 10.99 2.06 5.04
C ARG A 59 10.24 3.08 5.88
N GLN A 60 9.32 2.61 6.71
CA GLN A 60 8.72 3.46 7.73
C GLN A 60 9.81 3.75 8.76
N THR A 61 10.48 4.88 8.58
CA THR A 61 11.27 5.50 9.62
C THR A 61 10.32 6.16 10.60
N TYR A 62 10.59 6.08 11.90
CA TYR A 62 9.90 6.90 12.91
C TYR A 62 10.40 8.36 12.86
N LEU A 63 10.65 8.85 11.64
CA LEU A 63 11.27 10.13 11.31
C LEU A 63 10.37 10.83 10.30
N CYS A 64 10.13 12.12 10.54
CA CYS A 64 9.50 12.99 9.57
C CYS A 64 10.42 13.21 8.37
N ASP A 65 9.88 13.00 7.16
CA ASP A 65 10.60 13.17 5.90
C ASP A 65 10.58 14.62 5.37
N SER A 66 9.99 15.57 6.11
CA SER A 66 9.99 16.98 5.71
C SER A 66 11.39 17.58 5.82
N LEU A 67 11.83 18.28 4.76
CA LEU A 67 13.09 19.03 4.74
C LEU A 67 13.12 20.19 5.74
N HIS A 68 11.94 20.59 6.25
CA HIS A 68 11.77 21.70 7.18
C HIS A 68 11.57 21.24 8.63
N CYS A 69 11.53 19.92 8.86
CA CYS A 69 11.35 19.37 10.19
C CYS A 69 12.57 19.62 11.08
N LYS A 70 12.34 20.17 12.28
CA LYS A 70 13.38 20.42 13.29
C LYS A 70 13.48 19.31 14.33
N ASP A 71 12.42 18.53 14.50
CA ASP A 71 12.35 17.39 15.41
C ASP A 71 11.71 16.19 14.70
N PRO A 72 12.49 15.39 13.95
CA PRO A 72 11.97 14.28 13.18
C PRO A 72 11.28 13.20 14.02
N HIS A 73 11.59 13.10 15.31
CA HIS A 73 11.00 12.13 16.23
C HIS A 73 9.80 12.68 17.01
N GLY A 74 9.41 13.93 16.76
CA GLY A 74 8.33 14.60 17.45
C GLY A 74 7.02 13.81 17.42
N ILE A 75 6.33 13.78 18.56
CA ILE A 75 5.00 13.18 18.70
C ILE A 75 3.96 14.23 18.30
N ILE A 76 3.97 14.59 17.01
CA ILE A 76 3.05 15.56 16.40
C ILE A 76 2.13 14.81 15.44
N GLU A 77 1.07 15.45 14.95
CA GLU A 77 0.20 14.90 13.90
C GLU A 77 0.98 14.58 12.62
N TRP A 78 0.68 13.41 12.06
CA TRP A 78 1.38 12.84 10.90
C TRP A 78 0.44 12.72 9.71
N ILE A 79 0.96 13.04 8.54
CA ILE A 79 0.26 12.89 7.26
C ILE A 79 1.15 12.13 6.28
N ALA A 80 0.55 11.28 5.45
CA ALA A 80 1.25 10.47 4.46
C ALA A 80 1.01 11.03 3.05
N CYS A 81 2.07 11.24 2.27
CA CYS A 81 1.94 11.67 0.88
C CYS A 81 1.26 10.59 0.01
N ASP A 82 0.26 10.97 -0.77
CA ASP A 82 -0.48 10.03 -1.61
C ASP A 82 0.31 9.46 -2.79
N VAL A 83 1.39 10.15 -3.20
CA VAL A 83 2.26 9.74 -4.31
C VAL A 83 3.39 8.86 -3.81
N CYS A 84 4.28 9.39 -2.95
CA CYS A 84 5.48 8.69 -2.53
C CYS A 84 5.34 7.89 -1.23
N LYS A 85 4.20 8.01 -0.52
CA LYS A 85 3.91 7.32 0.74
C LYS A 85 4.91 7.60 1.88
N ARG A 86 5.65 8.71 1.79
CA ARG A 86 6.47 9.26 2.89
C ARG A 86 5.61 9.87 3.96
N TRP A 87 6.09 9.81 5.21
CA TRP A 87 5.40 10.33 6.38
C TRP A 87 6.02 11.67 6.80
N LEU A 88 5.19 12.69 6.95
CA LEU A 88 5.60 14.04 7.32
C LEU A 88 4.74 14.51 8.49
N HIS A 89 5.25 15.40 9.34
CA HIS A 89 4.39 16.08 10.31
C HIS A 89 3.58 17.15 9.61
N GLU A 90 2.30 17.20 9.94
CA GLU A 90 1.32 18.09 9.31
C GLU A 90 1.72 19.57 9.41
N VAL A 91 2.32 19.96 10.54
CA VAL A 91 2.79 21.32 10.82
C VAL A 91 3.91 21.81 9.89
N TYR A 92 4.64 20.90 9.24
CA TYR A 92 5.76 21.24 8.34
C TYR A 92 5.39 21.18 6.86
N VAL A 93 4.13 20.86 6.55
CA VAL A 93 3.63 20.71 5.17
C VAL A 93 2.35 21.53 4.94
N SER A 94 2.02 22.42 5.87
CA SER A 94 0.77 23.18 5.92
C SER A 94 0.70 24.27 4.83
N GLN A 95 0.53 23.84 3.58
CA GLN A 95 -0.24 24.58 2.59
C GLN A 95 -1.40 23.68 2.12
N PRO A 96 -2.65 24.15 2.19
CA PRO A 96 -3.79 23.37 1.73
C PRO A 96 -3.75 23.33 0.21
N LEU A 97 -3.35 22.20 -0.37
CA LEU A 97 -3.35 22.03 -1.82
C LEU A 97 -4.64 21.33 -2.24
N SER A 98 -5.49 22.16 -2.83
CA SER A 98 -6.70 21.85 -3.60
C SER A 98 -8.00 21.70 -2.81
N GLN A 99 -9.08 22.10 -3.47
CA GLN A 99 -10.47 22.15 -2.99
C GLN A 99 -11.08 20.76 -2.73
N ASP A 100 -10.28 19.70 -2.88
CA ASP A 100 -10.60 18.32 -2.52
C ASP A 100 -9.85 17.98 -1.22
N GLU A 101 -10.54 18.10 -0.08
CA GLU A 101 -9.96 18.00 1.28
C GLU A 101 -9.29 16.64 1.63
N ASP A 102 -9.33 15.67 0.71
CA ASP A 102 -8.95 14.27 0.98
C ASP A 102 -7.59 13.84 0.39
N SER A 103 -6.84 14.72 -0.28
CA SER A 103 -5.55 14.33 -0.91
C SER A 103 -4.38 15.22 -0.52
N PHE A 104 -3.23 14.60 -0.26
CA PHE A 104 -2.00 15.31 0.11
C PHE A 104 -0.80 14.87 -0.71
N VAL A 105 -0.15 15.83 -1.37
CA VAL A 105 1.08 15.63 -2.13
C VAL A 105 2.20 16.45 -1.50
N CYS A 106 3.32 15.82 -1.14
CA CYS A 106 4.42 16.53 -0.48
C CYS A 106 5.23 17.39 -1.46
N ASP A 107 5.96 18.39 -0.93
CA ASP A 107 6.78 19.32 -1.70
C ASP A 107 7.79 18.63 -2.64
N VAL A 108 8.34 17.49 -2.21
CA VAL A 108 9.27 16.69 -3.04
C VAL A 108 8.57 16.14 -4.28
N CYS A 109 7.33 15.67 -4.13
CA CYS A 109 6.55 15.17 -5.27
C CYS A 109 6.09 16.33 -6.14
N ILE A 110 5.65 17.45 -5.55
CA ILE A 110 5.25 18.66 -6.30
C ILE A 110 6.39 19.16 -7.19
N ALA A 111 7.60 19.28 -6.63
CA ALA A 111 8.78 19.76 -7.36
C ALA A 111 9.26 18.82 -8.49
N GLN A 112 8.80 17.56 -8.53
CA GLN A 112 9.11 16.64 -9.62
C GLN A 112 8.18 16.81 -10.83
N TYR A 113 7.04 17.48 -10.66
CA TYR A 113 6.06 17.74 -11.71
C TYR A 113 6.03 19.20 -12.16
N SER A 114 6.92 20.05 -11.64
CA SER A 114 7.08 21.48 -12.00
C SER A 114 8.08 21.73 -13.11
#